data_AF-V3ZSF8-F1
#
_entry.id   AF-V3ZSF8-F1
#
_cell.length_a   1.000
_cell.length_b   1.000
_cell.length_c   1.000
_cell.angle_alpha   90.00
_cell.angle_beta   90.00
_cell.angle_gamma   90.00
#
_symmetry.space_group_name_H-M   'P 1'
#
loop_
_entity.id
_entity.type
_entity.pdbx_description
1 polymer ?
#
loop_
_entity_poly.entity_id
_entity_poly.type
_entity_poly.pdbx_seq_one_letter_code
_entity_poly.pdbx_strand_id
1 'polypeptide(L)'
;FQIKRFKGSDEDIRFWTGFYSYESFKLFWTHFVEKNSQNIRCWGVDNAKTQDSDLCGPKRKLLPIDELFMVLLKLKRGSAIKDIAERFGIHETHVSRIFITWINILHKILSAVDI
;
A
#
# COMPACT_ATOMS: atom_id res chain seq x y z
N PHE A 1 12.63 -3.87 -3.20
CA PHE A 1 12.39 -2.48 -3.65
C PHE A 1 11.44 -1.80 -2.66
N GLN A 2 11.96 -1.31 -1.51
CA GLN A 2 11.17 -0.77 -0.39
C GLN A 2 11.24 0.76 -0.35
N ILE A 3 10.22 1.43 0.20
CA ILE A 3 10.16 2.90 0.22
C ILE A 3 11.33 3.53 0.97
N LYS A 4 11.79 2.88 2.05
CA LYS A 4 12.90 3.37 2.89
C LYS A 4 14.19 3.62 2.12
N ARG A 5 14.41 2.87 1.02
CA ARG A 5 15.57 3.04 0.15
C ARG A 5 15.62 4.42 -0.51
N PHE A 6 14.47 5.01 -0.78
CA PHE A 6 14.33 6.28 -1.51
C PHE A 6 14.20 7.49 -0.58
N LYS A 7 14.38 7.31 0.73
CA LYS A 7 14.28 8.39 1.73
C LYS A 7 15.23 9.56 1.46
N GLY A 8 16.37 9.32 0.82
CA GLY A 8 17.39 10.34 0.54
C GLY A 8 17.26 11.02 -0.83
N SER A 9 16.27 10.65 -1.65
CA SER A 9 16.12 11.14 -3.03
C SER A 9 14.67 11.49 -3.29
N ASP A 10 14.34 12.77 -3.15
CA ASP A 10 12.99 13.26 -3.45
C ASP A 10 12.67 13.14 -4.94
N GLU A 11 13.68 13.21 -5.81
CA GLU A 11 13.53 12.96 -7.24
C GLU A 11 13.03 11.54 -7.52
N ASP A 12 13.61 10.53 -6.85
CA ASP A 12 13.16 9.15 -7.01
C ASP A 12 11.76 8.96 -6.43
N ILE A 13 11.47 9.54 -5.26
CA ILE A 13 10.12 9.48 -4.68
C ILE A 13 9.11 10.09 -5.64
N ARG A 14 9.41 11.26 -6.18
CA ARG A 14 8.58 11.91 -7.16
C ARG A 14 8.45 11.06 -8.39
N PHE A 15 9.53 10.52 -8.93
CA PHE A 15 9.52 9.66 -10.11
C PHE A 15 8.58 8.45 -9.91
N TRP A 16 8.71 7.73 -8.79
CA TRP A 16 7.96 6.50 -8.55
C TRP A 16 6.54 6.72 -8.06
N THR A 17 6.29 7.67 -7.16
CA THR A 17 4.99 7.82 -6.48
C THR A 17 4.16 9.01 -6.97
N GLY A 18 4.81 10.03 -7.53
CA GLY A 18 4.18 11.30 -7.88
C GLY A 18 4.16 12.33 -6.75
N PHE A 19 4.47 11.93 -5.50
CA PHE A 19 4.61 12.87 -4.39
C PHE A 19 5.84 13.77 -4.55
N TYR A 20 5.79 14.99 -4.02
CA TYR A 20 6.89 15.94 -4.18
C TYR A 20 8.17 15.51 -3.43
N SER A 21 8.03 14.91 -2.24
CA SER A 21 9.14 14.44 -1.42
C SER A 21 8.78 13.18 -0.63
N TYR A 22 9.80 12.52 -0.06
CA TYR A 22 9.59 11.42 0.89
C TYR A 22 8.71 11.84 2.07
N GLU A 23 8.88 13.09 2.53
CA GLU A 23 8.09 13.65 3.62
C GLU A 23 6.61 13.80 3.24
N SER A 24 6.29 14.29 2.04
CA SER A 24 4.91 14.38 1.57
C SER A 24 4.23 13.00 1.53
N PHE A 25 4.94 11.99 1.02
CA PHE A 25 4.46 10.60 1.05
C PHE A 25 4.23 10.11 2.49
N LYS A 26 5.15 10.40 3.40
CA LYS A 26 5.05 9.99 4.80
C LYS A 26 3.91 10.70 5.53
N LEU A 27 3.67 11.98 5.27
CA LEU A 27 2.54 12.73 5.82
C LEU A 27 1.22 12.13 5.34
N PHE A 28 1.11 11.84 4.03
CA PHE A 28 -0.06 11.15 3.50
C PHE A 28 -0.28 9.80 4.20
N TRP A 29 0.78 9.01 4.36
CA TRP A 29 0.74 7.75 5.08
C TRP A 29 0.20 7.92 6.51
N THR A 30 0.82 8.77 7.32
CA THR A 30 0.49 8.93 8.74
C THR A 30 -0.91 9.52 8.95
N HIS A 31 -1.30 10.52 8.16
CA HIS A 31 -2.53 11.26 8.41
C HIS A 31 -3.78 10.60 7.81
N PHE A 32 -3.66 9.98 6.64
CA PHE A 32 -4.82 9.45 5.90
C PHE A 32 -4.86 7.93 5.87
N VAL A 33 -3.71 7.28 5.78
CA VAL A 33 -3.63 5.84 5.50
C VAL A 33 -3.47 5.01 6.76
N GLU A 34 -2.63 5.43 7.71
CA GLU A 34 -2.22 4.60 8.85
C GLU A 34 -3.42 4.14 9.69
N LYS A 35 -4.38 5.04 9.95
CA LYS A 35 -5.62 4.73 10.67
C LYS A 35 -6.51 3.71 9.93
N ASN A 36 -6.60 3.84 8.61
CA ASN A 36 -7.34 2.89 7.77
C ASN A 36 -6.56 1.59 7.55
N SER A 37 -5.23 1.61 7.75
CA SER A 37 -4.34 0.49 7.53
C SER A 37 -4.46 -0.61 8.59
N GLN A 38 -4.86 -0.24 9.82
CA GLN A 38 -5.12 -1.18 10.90
C GLN A 38 -6.30 -2.11 10.58
N ASN A 39 -7.34 -1.59 9.91
CA ASN A 39 -8.45 -2.42 9.42
C ASN A 39 -8.03 -3.40 8.32
N ILE A 40 -6.92 -3.15 7.62
CA ILE A 40 -6.42 -4.07 6.59
C ILE A 40 -5.85 -5.34 7.23
N ARG A 41 -5.34 -5.30 8.48
CA ARG A 41 -4.91 -6.53 9.20
C ARG A 41 -6.05 -7.56 9.27
N CYS A 42 -7.30 -7.09 9.33
CA CYS A 42 -8.50 -7.93 9.43
C CYS A 42 -9.29 -8.07 8.11
N TRP A 43 -8.85 -7.44 7.01
CA TRP A 43 -9.59 -7.51 5.75
C TRP A 43 -9.34 -8.87 5.07
N GLY A 44 -10.34 -9.74 5.21
CA GLY A 44 -10.28 -11.17 4.94
C GLY A 44 -11.15 -12.00 5.89
N VAL A 45 -11.63 -11.38 6.98
CA VAL A 45 -12.56 -12.00 7.94
C VAL A 45 -13.97 -11.39 7.79
N ASP A 46 -14.55 -11.51 6.60
CA ASP A 46 -16.00 -11.41 6.49
C ASP A 46 -16.54 -12.75 7.03
N ASN A 47 -16.82 -12.82 8.34
CA ASN A 47 -17.65 -13.81 9.07
C ASN A 47 -17.07 -14.38 10.39
N ALA A 48 -16.44 -13.58 11.27
CA ALA A 48 -16.29 -14.03 12.66
C ALA A 48 -16.43 -12.87 13.66
N LYS A 49 -17.55 -12.88 14.38
CA LYS A 49 -17.75 -12.11 15.61
C LYS A 49 -16.86 -12.68 16.70
N THR A 50 -15.58 -12.34 16.76
CA THR A 50 -14.79 -12.62 17.97
C THR A 50 -13.64 -11.63 18.10
N GLN A 51 -13.56 -10.95 19.25
CA GLN A 51 -12.43 -10.13 19.66
C GLN A 51 -11.23 -11.02 19.99
N ASP A 52 -10.66 -11.67 18.98
CA ASP A 52 -9.45 -12.45 19.16
C ASP A 52 -8.38 -11.97 18.17
N SER A 53 -7.27 -11.49 18.73
CA SER A 53 -6.13 -10.93 18.01
C SER A 53 -5.40 -11.96 17.12
N ASP A 54 -5.78 -13.23 17.20
CA ASP A 54 -5.21 -14.35 16.44
C ASP A 54 -5.89 -14.63 15.08
N LEU A 55 -6.93 -13.87 14.70
CA LEU A 55 -7.59 -13.99 13.39
C LEU A 55 -6.94 -13.15 12.28
N CYS A 56 -5.76 -12.57 12.53
CA CYS A 56 -5.01 -11.84 11.51
C CYS A 56 -4.40 -12.87 10.55
N GLY A 57 -4.79 -12.83 9.26
CA GLY A 57 -4.29 -13.73 8.23
C GLY A 57 -2.75 -13.77 8.14
N PRO A 58 -2.18 -14.71 7.34
CA PRO A 58 -0.75 -15.00 7.34
C PRO A 58 0.13 -13.74 7.27
N LYS A 59 1.22 -13.73 8.05
CA LYS A 59 2.17 -12.60 8.13
C LYS A 59 2.47 -12.08 6.74
N ARG A 60 2.10 -10.83 6.46
CA ARG A 60 2.32 -10.22 5.15
C ARG A 60 3.81 -10.19 4.85
N LYS A 61 4.17 -10.56 3.61
CA LYS A 61 5.55 -10.47 3.12
C LYS A 61 6.06 -9.02 3.01
N LEU A 62 5.14 -8.05 2.91
CA LEU A 62 5.44 -6.63 2.80
C LEU A 62 4.78 -5.83 3.92
N LEU A 63 5.45 -4.75 4.33
CA LEU A 63 4.84 -3.77 5.22
C LEU A 63 3.75 -3.00 4.47
N PRO A 64 2.63 -2.63 5.12
CA PRO A 64 1.57 -1.85 4.48
C PRO A 64 2.06 -0.58 3.75
N ILE A 65 3.07 0.10 4.29
CA ILE A 65 3.67 1.28 3.65
C ILE A 65 4.41 0.95 2.33
N ASP A 66 5.05 -0.23 2.26
CA ASP A 66 5.72 -0.70 1.06
C ASP A 66 4.71 -1.22 0.02
N GLU A 67 3.59 -1.77 0.47
CA GLU A 67 2.47 -2.15 -0.41
C GLU A 67 1.81 -0.91 -1.03
N LEU A 68 1.57 0.14 -0.26
CA LEU A 68 1.09 1.42 -0.79
C LEU A 68 2.06 1.99 -1.82
N PHE A 69 3.36 1.97 -1.52
CA PHE A 69 4.39 2.40 -2.46
C PHE A 69 4.33 1.63 -3.78
N MET A 70 4.18 0.31 -3.73
CA MET A 70 4.01 -0.54 -4.91
C MET A 70 2.78 -0.15 -5.74
N VAL A 71 1.66 0.14 -5.07
CA VAL A 71 0.39 0.51 -5.72
C VAL A 71 0.51 1.86 -6.41
N LEU A 72 1.10 2.86 -5.75
CA LEU A 72 1.33 4.19 -6.33
C LEU A 72 2.28 4.11 -7.53
N LEU A 73 3.34 3.30 -7.43
CA LEU A 73 4.23 3.04 -8.56
C LEU A 73 3.47 2.46 -9.76
N LYS A 74 2.56 1.52 -9.51
CA LYS A 74 1.73 0.92 -10.56
C LYS A 74 0.77 1.95 -11.16
N LEU A 75 0.10 2.75 -10.33
CA LEU A 75 -0.84 3.78 -10.77
C LEU A 75 -0.16 4.87 -11.60
N LYS A 76 1.01 5.35 -11.16
CA LYS A 76 1.73 6.41 -11.84
C LYS A 76 2.32 5.96 -13.18
N ARG A 77 2.91 4.76 -13.23
CA ARG A 77 3.70 4.32 -14.38
C ARG A 77 2.98 3.33 -15.29
N GLY A 78 1.82 2.81 -14.87
CA GLY A 78 1.12 1.75 -15.61
C GLY A 78 1.93 0.44 -15.69
N SER A 79 2.85 0.20 -14.74
CA SER A 79 3.80 -0.92 -14.83
C SER A 79 3.07 -2.27 -14.86
N ALA A 80 3.60 -3.20 -15.66
CA ALA A 80 3.10 -4.56 -15.75
C ALA A 80 3.23 -5.28 -14.40
N ILE A 81 2.29 -6.18 -14.08
CA ILE A 81 2.30 -6.94 -12.83
C ILE A 81 3.60 -7.76 -12.70
N LYS A 82 4.09 -8.33 -13.80
CA LYS A 82 5.34 -9.08 -13.86
C LYS A 82 6.58 -8.25 -13.47
N ASP A 83 6.70 -7.01 -13.97
CA ASP A 83 7.82 -6.13 -13.60
C ASP A 83 7.76 -5.73 -12.12
N ILE A 84 6.56 -5.52 -11.58
CA ILE A 84 6.36 -5.23 -10.16
C ILE A 84 6.72 -6.45 -9.30
N ALA A 85 6.26 -7.64 -9.69
CA ALA A 85 6.57 -8.90 -9.01
C ALA A 85 8.08 -9.11 -8.88
N GLU A 86 8.83 -8.88 -9.96
CA GLU A 86 10.29 -8.97 -9.98
C GLU A 86 10.95 -7.95 -9.04
N ARG A 87 10.55 -6.67 -9.11
CA ARG A 87 11.11 -5.60 -8.25
C ARG A 87 10.89 -5.85 -6.76
N PHE A 88 9.72 -6.34 -6.40
CA PHE A 88 9.31 -6.54 -5.02
C PHE A 88 9.60 -7.96 -4.50
N GLY A 89 10.03 -8.89 -5.35
CA GLY A 89 10.34 -10.27 -4.96
C GLY A 89 9.11 -11.04 -4.48
N ILE A 90 7.95 -10.77 -5.08
CA ILE A 90 6.68 -11.43 -4.72
C ILE A 90 5.99 -11.98 -5.96
N HIS A 91 5.16 -13.01 -5.77
CA HIS A 91 4.41 -13.59 -6.89
C HIS A 91 3.42 -12.61 -7.50
N GLU A 92 3.23 -12.68 -8.82
CA GLU A 92 2.28 -11.86 -9.57
C GLU A 92 0.86 -11.90 -9.01
N THR A 93 0.40 -13.09 -8.59
CA THR A 93 -0.91 -13.27 -7.94
C THR A 93 -1.03 -12.46 -6.64
N HIS A 94 0.07 -12.32 -5.89
CA HIS A 94 0.11 -11.53 -4.68
C HIS A 94 0.08 -10.03 -4.99
N VAL A 95 0.81 -9.58 -6.01
CA VAL A 95 0.78 -8.19 -6.50
C VAL A 95 -0.65 -7.79 -6.88
N SER A 96 -1.37 -8.63 -7.63
CA SER A 96 -2.74 -8.34 -8.04
C SER A 96 -3.69 -8.20 -6.85
N ARG A 97 -3.59 -9.11 -5.86
CA ARG A 97 -4.40 -9.04 -4.63
C ARG A 97 -4.11 -7.75 -3.86
N ILE A 98 -2.83 -7.44 -3.63
CA ILE A 98 -2.41 -6.22 -2.95
C ILE A 98 -2.96 -5.00 -3.70
N PHE A 99 -2.84 -4.96 -5.03
CA PHE A 99 -3.33 -3.85 -5.84
C PHE A 99 -4.84 -3.61 -5.63
N ILE A 100 -5.67 -4.66 -5.77
CA ILE A 100 -7.12 -4.54 -5.60
C ILE A 100 -7.47 -4.06 -4.19
N THR A 101 -6.87 -4.65 -3.15
CA THR A 101 -7.09 -4.27 -1.75
C THR A 101 -6.78 -2.79 -1.54
N TRP A 102 -5.63 -2.32 -2.01
CA TRP A 102 -5.21 -0.93 -1.83
C TRP A 102 -6.03 0.06 -2.65
N ILE A 103 -6.51 -0.29 -3.83
CA ILE A 103 -7.42 0.56 -4.61
C ILE A 103 -8.74 0.76 -3.86
N ASN A 104 -9.30 -0.30 -3.27
CA ASN A 104 -10.54 -0.18 -2.48
C ASN A 104 -10.34 0.70 -1.23
N ILE A 105 -9.16 0.62 -0.60
CA ILE A 105 -8.83 1.47 0.55
C ILE A 105 -8.68 2.93 0.14
N LEU A 106 -7.91 3.19 -0.93
CA LEU A 106 -7.73 4.54 -1.44
C LEU A 106 -9.05 5.14 -1.88
N HIS A 107 -9.93 4.36 -2.52
CA HIS A 107 -11.28 4.81 -2.84
C HIS A 107 -12.05 5.21 -1.58
N LYS A 108 -12.07 4.37 -0.52
CA LYS A 108 -12.73 4.72 0.75
C LYS A 108 -12.15 5.98 1.40
N ILE A 109 -10.83 6.13 1.39
CA ILE A 109 -10.15 7.32 1.95
C ILE A 109 -10.54 8.56 1.16
N LEU A 110 -10.44 8.51 -0.16
CA LEU A 110 -10.70 9.67 -1.03
C LEU A 110 -12.18 10.05 -1.08
N SER A 111 -13.10 9.08 -1.05
CA SER A 111 -14.53 9.36 -0.96
C SER A 111 -14.95 9.96 0.40
N ALA A 112 -14.14 9.81 1.44
CA ALA A 112 -14.40 10.42 2.75
C ALA A 112 -13.82 11.85 2.86
N VAL A 113 -12.99 12.26 1.91
CA VAL A 113 -12.53 13.65 1.80
C VAL A 113 -13.61 14.40 1.04
N ASP A 114 -14.44 15.15 1.76
CA ASP A 114 -15.37 16.11 1.17
C ASP A 114 -14.54 17.25 0.56
N ILE A 115 -14.66 17.48 -0.76
CA ILE A 115 -13.91 18.51 -1.52
C ILE A 115 -14.85 19.66 -1.83
#